data_AF-A0AA38IQH7-F1
#
_entry.id   AF-A0AA38IQH7-F1
#
_cell.length_a   1.000
_cell.length_b   1.000
_cell.length_c   1.000
_cell.angle_alpha   90.00
_cell.angle_beta   90.00
_cell.angle_gamma   90.00
#
_symmetry.space_group_name_H-M   'P 1'
#
loop_
_entity.id
_entity.type
_entity.pdbx_description
1 polymer ?
#
loop_
_entity_poly.entity_id
_entity_poly.type
_entity_poly.pdbx_seq_one_letter_code
_entity_poly.pdbx_strand_id
1 'polypeptide(L)'
;MKKHCVVPDVVDVAPEVVAEVSYPSGVKVDLGNELTPTQVKDIQSVKWNANNNALYTLCMTDPDAPSRQDPKFREWHHWLVGNIPGGNVDQGEILSAYVGSGPPRVQGCIASDGPDLQAKWKNKL
;
A
#
# COMPACT_ATOMS: atom_id res chain seq x y z
N MET A 1 6.97 8.06 -8.78
CA MET A 1 6.61 8.77 -7.51
C MET A 1 6.14 10.23 -7.69
N LYS A 2 6.87 11.14 -8.37
CA LYS A 2 6.42 12.54 -8.58
C LYS A 2 5.09 12.69 -9.34
N LYS A 3 4.89 11.91 -10.42
CA LYS A 3 3.63 11.87 -11.22
C LYS A 3 2.39 11.59 -10.36
N HIS A 4 2.60 10.93 -9.22
CA HIS A 4 1.54 10.52 -8.35
C HIS A 4 1.53 11.29 -7.02
N CYS A 5 2.30 12.37 -6.86
CA CYS A 5 2.37 13.15 -5.62
C CYS A 5 2.74 12.30 -4.39
N VAL A 6 3.63 11.30 -4.55
CA VAL A 6 4.25 10.60 -3.40
C VAL A 6 5.41 11.42 -2.85
N VAL A 7 6.15 12.03 -3.77
CA VAL A 7 7.10 13.10 -3.48
C VAL A 7 6.41 14.42 -3.85
N PRO A 8 6.30 15.40 -2.94
CA PRO A 8 6.84 15.42 -1.57
C PRO A 8 5.87 14.95 -0.47
N ASP A 9 4.62 14.57 -0.80
CA ASP A 9 3.56 14.40 0.21
C ASP A 9 3.82 13.33 1.28
N VAL A 10 4.56 12.27 0.96
CA VAL A 10 4.83 11.12 1.86
C VAL A 10 6.33 11.00 2.15
N VAL A 11 7.16 11.19 1.12
CA VAL A 11 8.62 11.16 1.25
C VAL A 11 9.23 12.34 0.51
N ASP A 12 10.24 12.95 1.12
CA ASP A 12 10.96 14.10 0.54
C ASP A 12 11.73 13.71 -0.72
N VAL A 13 12.24 12.49 -0.76
CA VAL A 13 13.05 11.93 -1.85
C VAL A 13 12.57 10.54 -2.20
N ALA A 14 12.42 10.27 -3.49
CA ALA A 14 12.07 8.93 -3.95
C ALA A 14 13.26 7.97 -3.72
N PRO A 15 13.03 6.77 -3.17
CA PRO A 15 14.06 5.74 -3.12
C PRO A 15 14.53 5.35 -4.53
N GLU A 16 15.80 4.98 -4.65
CA GLU A 16 16.40 4.50 -5.90
C GLU A 16 16.03 3.04 -6.20
N VAL A 17 15.66 2.29 -5.17
CA VAL A 17 15.33 0.86 -5.25
C VAL A 17 13.84 0.66 -5.08
N VAL A 18 13.26 -0.18 -5.95
CA VAL A 18 11.85 -0.56 -5.91
C VAL A 18 11.71 -1.88 -5.17
N ALA A 19 10.74 -1.97 -4.25
CA ALA A 19 10.33 -3.22 -3.65
C ALA A 19 9.35 -3.96 -4.57
N GLU A 20 9.56 -5.27 -4.73
CA GLU A 20 8.64 -6.15 -5.45
C GLU A 20 7.51 -6.57 -4.52
N VAL A 21 6.27 -6.33 -4.93
CA VAL A 21 5.08 -6.68 -4.16
C VAL A 21 4.12 -7.52 -4.97
N SER A 22 3.74 -8.67 -4.40
CA SER A 22 2.83 -9.64 -5.03
C SER A 22 1.78 -10.10 -4.04
N TYR A 23 0.52 -10.11 -4.45
CA TYR A 23 -0.60 -10.58 -3.64
C TYR A 23 -0.90 -12.06 -3.91
N PRO A 24 -1.46 -12.79 -2.92
CA PRO A 24 -1.90 -14.18 -3.11
C PRO A 24 -2.94 -14.37 -4.22
N SER A 25 -3.68 -13.31 -4.57
CA SER A 25 -4.62 -13.28 -5.69
C SER A 25 -3.96 -13.40 -7.08
N GLY A 26 -2.62 -13.34 -7.14
CA GLY A 26 -1.83 -13.44 -8.38
C GLY A 26 -1.49 -12.09 -9.02
N VAL A 27 -2.03 -10.98 -8.49
CA VAL A 27 -1.68 -9.64 -8.99
C VAL A 27 -0.37 -9.14 -8.40
N LYS A 28 0.32 -8.28 -9.16
CA LYS A 28 1.54 -7.59 -8.72
C LYS A 28 1.31 -6.10 -8.68
N VAL A 29 2.01 -5.43 -7.78
CA VAL A 29 2.06 -3.97 -7.77
C VAL A 29 3.14 -3.52 -8.76
N ASP A 30 2.76 -2.55 -9.59
CA ASP A 30 3.59 -1.94 -10.63
C ASP A 30 3.41 -0.41 -10.57
N LEU A 31 4.06 0.19 -9.57
CA LEU A 31 4.29 1.64 -9.41
C LEU A 31 3.07 2.54 -9.75
N GLY A 32 1.90 2.20 -9.20
CA GLY A 32 0.67 2.98 -9.37
C GLY A 32 -0.35 2.40 -10.33
N ASN A 33 -0.22 1.13 -10.72
CA ASN A 33 -1.31 0.35 -11.30
C ASN A 33 -2.53 0.27 -10.34
N GLU A 34 -3.70 0.06 -10.93
CA GLU A 34 -4.97 0.00 -10.18
C GLU A 34 -5.28 -1.44 -9.80
N LEU A 35 -5.55 -1.67 -8.51
CA LEU A 35 -5.93 -2.96 -7.95
C LEU A 35 -7.24 -2.81 -7.15
N THR A 36 -8.05 -3.87 -7.10
CA THR A 36 -9.33 -3.86 -6.37
C THR A 36 -9.17 -4.30 -4.92
N PRO A 37 -10.04 -3.87 -3.99
CA PRO A 37 -10.03 -4.33 -2.60
C PRO A 37 -10.02 -5.85 -2.46
N THR A 38 -10.75 -6.57 -3.33
CA THR A 38 -10.79 -8.03 -3.35
C THR A 38 -9.44 -8.63 -3.71
N GLN A 39 -8.70 -8.02 -4.63
CA GLN A 39 -7.37 -8.48 -5.04
C GLN A 39 -6.32 -8.26 -3.94
N VAL A 40 -6.49 -7.22 -3.12
CA VAL A 40 -5.54 -6.82 -2.07
C VAL A 40 -6.03 -7.13 -0.65
N LYS A 41 -7.00 -8.04 -0.51
CA LYS A 41 -7.60 -8.36 0.80
C LYS A 41 -6.64 -9.06 1.76
N ASP A 42 -5.75 -9.91 1.23
CA ASP A 42 -4.82 -10.74 1.99
C ASP A 42 -3.43 -10.10 1.98
N ILE A 43 -2.63 -10.42 3.01
CA ILE A 43 -1.26 -9.92 3.14
C ILE A 43 -0.39 -10.30 1.93
N GLN A 44 0.34 -9.32 1.42
CA GLN A 44 1.24 -9.48 0.28
C GLN A 44 2.58 -10.10 0.66
N SER A 45 3.29 -10.65 -0.33
CA SER A 45 4.74 -10.87 -0.25
C SER A 45 5.48 -9.62 -0.70
N VAL A 46 6.46 -9.18 0.08
CA VAL A 46 7.34 -8.03 -0.21
C VAL A 46 8.78 -8.50 -0.30
N LYS A 47 9.48 -8.11 -1.36
CA LYS A 47 10.91 -8.41 -1.56
C LYS A 47 11.66 -7.17 -2.01
N TRP A 48 12.90 -7.04 -1.55
CA TRP A 48 13.83 -6.00 -2.00
C TRP A 48 15.26 -6.55 -1.93
N ASN A 49 16.21 -5.83 -2.53
CA ASN A 49 17.62 -6.16 -2.40
C ASN A 49 18.11 -5.78 -0.99
N ALA A 50 17.97 -6.72 -0.04
CA ALA A 50 18.29 -6.50 1.37
C ALA A 50 19.72 -6.93 1.71
N ASN A 51 20.36 -6.19 2.62
CA ASN A 51 21.57 -6.62 3.28
C ASN A 51 21.21 -7.51 4.47
N ASN A 52 21.66 -8.76 4.46
CA ASN A 52 21.36 -9.75 5.51
C ASN A 52 21.86 -9.36 6.91
N ASN A 53 22.79 -8.40 7.01
CA ASN A 53 23.34 -7.92 8.29
C ASN A 53 22.69 -6.61 8.77
N ALA A 54 21.64 -6.13 8.10
CA ALA A 54 20.93 -4.90 8.47
C ALA A 54 19.50 -5.20 8.93
N LEU A 55 18.94 -4.26 9.68
CA LEU A 55 17.52 -4.24 10.03
C LEU A 55 16.77 -3.26 9.14
N TYR A 56 15.55 -3.64 8.78
CA TYR A 56 14.67 -2.87 7.93
C TYR A 56 13.32 -2.60 8.61
N THR A 57 12.61 -1.60 8.11
CA THR A 57 11.22 -1.31 8.47
C THR A 57 10.39 -1.28 7.20
N LEU A 58 9.25 -1.95 7.22
CA LEU A 58 8.25 -1.94 6.16
C LEU A 58 7.06 -1.11 6.60
N CYS A 59 6.71 -0.09 5.83
CA CYS A 59 5.53 0.74 6.06
C CYS A 59 4.66 0.74 4.79
N MET A 60 3.40 0.34 4.94
CA MET A 60 2.35 0.52 3.94
C MET A 60 1.39 1.58 4.46
N THR A 61 1.36 2.73 3.79
CA THR A 61 0.59 3.90 4.23
C THR A 61 -0.31 4.42 3.11
N ASP A 62 -1.52 4.84 3.46
CA ASP A 62 -2.42 5.58 2.59
C ASP A 62 -2.44 7.05 3.00
N PRO A 63 -1.81 7.94 2.21
CA PRO A 63 -1.87 9.37 2.47
C PRO A 63 -3.24 9.95 2.12
N ASP A 64 -4.08 9.27 1.35
CA ASP A 64 -5.30 9.87 0.81
C ASP A 64 -6.54 9.54 1.67
N ALA A 65 -6.38 9.09 2.92
CA ALA A 65 -7.50 8.69 3.78
C ALA A 65 -8.25 9.90 4.42
N PRO A 66 -9.60 9.90 4.47
CA PRO A 66 -10.53 8.95 3.83
C PRO A 66 -10.75 9.21 2.33
N SER A 67 -10.39 10.40 1.84
CA SER A 67 -10.36 10.71 0.41
C SER A 67 -9.27 11.73 0.10
N ARG A 68 -8.72 11.68 -1.11
CA ARG A 68 -7.68 12.63 -1.57
C ARG A 68 -8.14 14.09 -1.52
N GLN A 69 -9.45 14.33 -1.65
CA GLN A 69 -10.04 15.67 -1.61
C GLN A 69 -10.15 16.23 -0.18
N ASP A 70 -10.23 15.38 0.83
CA ASP A 70 -10.37 15.74 2.23
C ASP A 70 -9.59 14.73 3.11
N PRO A 71 -8.25 14.76 3.10
CA PRO A 71 -7.41 13.70 3.69
C PRO A 71 -7.25 13.89 5.20
N LYS A 72 -8.37 13.98 5.93
CA LYS A 72 -8.40 14.23 7.39
C LYS A 72 -7.73 13.15 8.24
N PHE A 73 -7.57 11.95 7.69
CA PHE A 73 -6.94 10.80 8.36
C PHE A 73 -5.60 10.42 7.72
N ARG A 74 -5.01 11.32 6.93
CA ARG A 74 -3.61 11.19 6.48
C ARG A 74 -2.71 11.19 7.73
N GLU A 75 -1.86 10.20 7.95
CA GLU A 75 -1.64 8.95 7.20
C GLU A 75 -2.38 7.75 7.81
N TRP A 76 -3.00 6.91 6.97
CA TRP A 76 -3.55 5.64 7.41
C TRP A 76 -2.58 4.49 7.12
N HIS A 77 -1.85 4.07 8.15
CA HIS A 77 -0.97 2.91 8.09
C HIS A 77 -1.75 1.59 7.97
N HIS A 78 -1.74 1.01 6.76
CA HIS A 78 -2.30 -0.30 6.45
C HIS A 78 -1.48 -1.45 7.03
N TRP A 79 -0.16 -1.27 7.16
CA TRP A 79 0.74 -2.28 7.70
C TRP A 79 2.06 -1.65 8.13
N LEU A 80 2.54 -2.00 9.33
CA LEU A 80 3.83 -1.53 9.82
C LEU A 80 4.57 -2.68 10.50
N VAL A 81 5.76 -2.99 9.99
CA VAL A 81 6.64 -4.02 10.54
C VAL A 81 8.03 -3.42 10.74
N GLY A 82 8.50 -3.43 11.98
CA GLY A 82 9.84 -2.97 12.35
C GLY A 82 10.83 -4.13 12.49
N ASN A 83 12.10 -3.80 12.72
CA ASN A 83 13.13 -4.76 13.11
C ASN A 83 13.24 -6.00 12.21
N ILE A 84 13.00 -5.85 10.91
CA ILE A 84 13.06 -6.94 9.93
C ILE A 84 14.52 -7.31 9.66
N PRO A 85 14.98 -8.53 9.98
CA PRO A 85 16.33 -8.95 9.67
C PRO A 85 16.48 -9.24 8.18
N GLY A 86 17.33 -8.47 7.49
CA GLY A 86 17.47 -8.57 6.04
C GLY A 86 16.14 -8.36 5.31
N GLY A 87 15.78 -9.29 4.42
CA GLY A 87 14.53 -9.25 3.67
C GLY A 87 13.40 -10.13 4.25
N ASN A 88 13.56 -10.67 5.46
CA ASN A 88 12.62 -11.65 6.01
C ASN A 88 11.53 -10.99 6.86
N VAL A 89 10.49 -10.48 6.19
CA VAL A 89 9.37 -9.75 6.83
C VAL A 89 8.70 -10.56 7.94
N ASP A 90 8.61 -11.89 7.81
CA ASP A 90 7.98 -12.78 8.79
C ASP A 90 8.74 -12.85 10.13
N GLN A 91 10.02 -12.45 10.14
CA GLN A 91 10.84 -12.35 11.35
C GLN A 91 10.88 -10.93 11.93
N GLY A 92 10.17 -9.97 11.32
CA GLY A 92 10.02 -8.63 11.86
C GLY A 92 9.01 -8.54 12.99
N GLU A 93 9.04 -7.41 13.69
CA GLU A 93 8.09 -7.06 14.73
C GLU A 93 6.87 -6.35 14.13
N ILE A 94 5.69 -6.93 14.25
CA ILE A 94 4.44 -6.34 13.74
C ILE A 94 4.02 -5.20 14.69
N LEU A 95 4.25 -3.95 14.28
CA LEU A 95 3.85 -2.75 15.01
C LEU A 95 2.41 -2.32 14.66
N SER A 96 1.94 -2.63 13.45
CA SER A 96 0.55 -2.47 13.04
C SER A 96 0.20 -3.61 12.09
N ALA A 97 -0.79 -4.43 12.45
CA ALA A 97 -1.18 -5.58 11.65
C ALA A 97 -1.74 -5.16 10.28
N TYR A 98 -1.60 -6.05 9.29
CA TYR A 98 -2.10 -5.78 7.94
C TYR A 98 -3.62 -5.61 7.94
N VAL A 99 -4.08 -4.50 7.36
CA VAL A 99 -5.48 -4.27 7.02
C VAL A 99 -5.57 -3.92 5.54
N GLY A 100 -6.32 -4.72 4.78
CA GLY A 100 -6.52 -4.51 3.35
C GLY A 100 -7.23 -3.18 3.03
N SER A 101 -7.25 -2.82 1.75
CA SER A 101 -7.85 -1.56 1.30
C SER A 101 -9.37 -1.54 1.51
N GLY A 102 -9.88 -0.47 2.13
CA GLY A 102 -11.31 -0.29 2.44
C GLY A 102 -11.80 1.14 2.24
N PRO A 103 -11.85 1.66 1.00
CA PRO A 103 -12.38 3.00 0.73
C PRO A 103 -13.81 3.16 1.24
N PRO A 104 -14.18 4.34 1.75
CA PRO A 104 -15.58 4.68 1.92
C PRO A 104 -16.30 4.61 0.57
N ARG A 105 -17.50 3.99 0.55
CA ARG A 105 -18.39 4.11 -0.61
C ARG A 105 -18.82 5.57 -0.74
N VAL A 106 -18.52 6.20 -1.88
CA VAL A 106 -19.12 7.51 -2.21
C VAL A 106 -20.61 7.33 -2.47
N GLN A 107 -21.43 7.68 -1.48
CA GLN A 107 -22.88 7.67 -1.56
C GLN A 107 -23.35 8.82 -2.47
N GLY A 108 -23.33 8.64 -3.79
CA GLY A 108 -23.76 9.70 -4.71
C GLY A 108 -23.77 9.39 -6.21
N CYS A 109 -23.06 8.38 -6.69
CA CYS A 109 -23.16 7.96 -8.10
C CYS A 109 -23.96 6.67 -8.19
N ILE A 110 -25.26 6.81 -8.43
CA ILE A 110 -26.10 5.68 -8.88
C ILE A 110 -25.64 5.37 -10.31
N ALA A 111 -24.68 4.45 -10.44
CA ALA A 111 -24.44 3.74 -11.69
C ALA A 111 -24.97 2.33 -11.49
N SER A 112 -26.04 2.03 -12.20
CA SER A 112 -26.65 0.72 -12.36
C SER A 112 -25.62 -0.35 -12.76
N ASP A 113 -25.75 -1.51 -12.11
CA ASP A 113 -25.38 -2.85 -12.57
C ASP A 113 -23.89 -3.25 -12.63
N GLY A 114 -23.46 -3.98 -11.59
CA GLY A 114 -22.25 -4.84 -11.57
C GLY A 114 -21.74 -5.12 -10.15
N PRO A 115 -21.38 -6.37 -9.77
CA PRO A 115 -20.90 -6.70 -8.42
C PRO A 115 -19.49 -6.18 -8.11
N ASP A 116 -18.81 -5.59 -9.09
CA ASP A 116 -17.41 -5.14 -9.02
C ASP A 116 -17.31 -3.61 -9.15
N LEU A 117 -17.91 -2.91 -8.18
CA LEU A 117 -17.85 -1.46 -8.11
C LEU A 117 -16.42 -1.01 -7.76
N GLN A 118 -15.81 -0.36 -8.76
CA GLN A 118 -14.44 0.14 -8.78
C GLN A 118 -14.13 1.08 -7.62
N ALA A 119 -13.44 0.53 -6.64
CA ALA A 119 -12.57 1.26 -5.74
C ALA A 119 -11.24 1.51 -6.46
N LYS A 120 -11.12 2.67 -7.10
CA LYS A 120 -9.90 3.07 -7.79
C LYS A 120 -8.83 3.44 -6.78
N TRP A 121 -7.96 2.49 -6.43
CA TRP A 121 -6.77 2.77 -5.65
C TRP A 121 -5.53 2.63 -6.51
N LYS A 122 -4.78 3.74 -6.58
CA LYS A 122 -3.37 3.69 -6.96
C LYS A 122 -2.60 3.35 -5.68
N ASN A 123 -2.45 2.06 -5.40
CA ASN A 123 -1.49 1.62 -4.39
C ASN A 123 -0.10 2.04 -4.90
N LYS A 124 0.51 3.00 -4.22
CA LYS A 124 1.84 3.51 -4.58
C LYS A 124 2.84 2.90 -3.62
N LEU A 125 3.36 1.78 -4.05
CA LEU A 125 4.71 1.37 -3.70
C LEU A 125 5.69 2.05 -4.67
#